data_AF-A0A953Z7M5-F1
#
_entry.id   AF-A0A953Z7M5-F1
#
_cell.length_a   1.000
_cell.length_b   1.000
_cell.length_c   1.000
_cell.angle_alpha   90.00
_cell.angle_beta   90.00
_cell.angle_gamma   90.00
#
_symmetry.space_group_name_H-M   'P 1'
#
loop_
_entity.id
_entity.type
_entity.pdbx_description
1 polymer ?
#
loop_
_entity_poly.entity_id
_entity_poly.type
_entity_poly.pdbx_seq_one_letter_code
_entity_poly.pdbx_strand_id
1 'polypeptide(L)'
;MNTIRTAWRRPIVLLTAFWLVAIACTSLVQKQDWDRRNGPVVPHANFPADCRLCHVGNGWSEIREDFQFDHLAETGVALEGAHAAAACLRCHNDRGDVAVFAARGCAGCHEDVHRGQLGSSCDDCHGQENWRPDEQIAMHDKTRMPLVGSHVGVACFRCHPGAEVGNFAGANPECNSCHTADLARAVSPDHLANGWVDDCHRCHRPFTWRPAQFEHPGSFPLTFGHSGHFCSDCHAANSFTGLSTDCSSCHLAEYQSVTDPNHAAAGFSLDCTECHSTLTWDQSSFVHPGSFQITGSHTSLACNECHVGNVFSGLPSDCIDCHLADYQG
;
A
#
# COMPACT_ATOMS: atom_id res chain seq x y z
N MET A 1 -47.53 -28.08 -63.16
CA MET A 1 -47.99 -28.80 -61.96
C MET A 1 -47.61 -27.98 -60.73
N ASN A 2 -48.64 -27.45 -60.07
CA ASN A 2 -48.74 -26.85 -58.73
C ASN A 2 -47.56 -26.11 -58.07
N THR A 3 -47.75 -24.78 -58.05
CA THR A 3 -47.60 -23.83 -56.92
C THR A 3 -47.34 -24.39 -55.52
N ILE A 4 -46.35 -23.81 -54.81
CA ILE A 4 -46.37 -23.73 -53.33
C ILE A 4 -46.24 -22.26 -52.93
N ARG A 5 -47.33 -21.74 -52.36
CA ARG A 5 -47.46 -20.46 -51.67
C ARG A 5 -47.03 -20.62 -50.20
N THR A 6 -46.46 -19.55 -49.64
CA THR A 6 -46.62 -19.00 -48.27
C THR A 6 -47.03 -19.96 -47.14
N ALA A 7 -46.45 -19.94 -45.93
CA ALA A 7 -46.84 -18.95 -44.92
C ALA A 7 -46.35 -19.35 -43.49
N TRP A 8 -45.88 -18.35 -42.73
CA TRP A 8 -46.24 -18.05 -41.34
C TRP A 8 -45.58 -18.78 -40.14
N ARG A 9 -44.98 -17.92 -39.31
CA ARG A 9 -44.64 -18.11 -37.88
C ARG A 9 -45.87 -18.48 -37.06
N ARG A 10 -45.70 -19.26 -35.98
CA ARG A 10 -46.22 -18.97 -34.62
C ARG A 10 -45.63 -19.92 -33.54
N PRO A 11 -45.66 -19.49 -32.26
CA PRO A 11 -44.81 -19.97 -31.16
C PRO A 11 -45.46 -21.11 -30.38
N ILE A 12 -44.65 -21.91 -29.68
CA ILE A 12 -45.13 -22.78 -28.61
C ILE A 12 -44.29 -22.51 -27.36
N VAL A 13 -44.95 -21.89 -26.39
CA VAL A 13 -44.60 -21.85 -24.98
C VAL A 13 -44.66 -23.28 -24.45
N LEU A 14 -43.57 -23.79 -23.90
CA LEU A 14 -43.61 -24.88 -22.93
C LEU A 14 -42.78 -24.49 -21.71
N LEU A 15 -43.55 -24.20 -20.65
CA LEU A 15 -43.16 -24.21 -19.25
C LEU A 15 -42.55 -25.57 -18.89
N THR A 16 -41.33 -25.58 -18.37
CA THR A 16 -40.98 -26.39 -17.19
C THR A 16 -39.88 -25.68 -16.42
N ALA A 17 -40.27 -25.12 -15.29
CA ALA A 17 -39.37 -24.90 -14.17
C ALA A 17 -38.64 -26.21 -13.87
N PHE A 18 -37.33 -26.17 -13.60
CA PHE A 18 -36.73 -26.93 -12.50
C PHE A 18 -35.25 -26.50 -12.34
N TRP A 19 -34.98 -25.90 -11.18
CA TRP A 19 -33.72 -25.98 -10.43
C TRP A 19 -32.55 -25.09 -10.86
N LEU A 20 -32.55 -23.90 -10.25
CA LEU A 20 -31.49 -23.46 -9.35
C LEU A 20 -30.63 -24.63 -8.84
N VAL A 21 -29.53 -24.93 -9.52
CA VAL A 21 -28.36 -25.52 -8.88
C VAL A 21 -27.36 -24.39 -8.75
N ALA A 22 -27.57 -23.61 -7.70
CA ALA A 22 -26.46 -22.96 -7.02
C ALA A 22 -25.48 -24.08 -6.67
N ILE A 23 -24.46 -24.28 -7.49
CA ILE A 23 -23.26 -25.00 -7.09
C ILE A 23 -22.58 -24.07 -6.11
N ALA A 24 -23.09 -24.10 -4.88
CA ALA A 24 -22.35 -23.76 -3.70
C ALA A 24 -21.14 -24.70 -3.71
N CYS A 25 -20.02 -24.23 -4.27
CA CYS A 25 -18.68 -24.76 -4.02
C CYS A 25 -18.22 -24.46 -2.59
N THR A 26 -19.15 -24.34 -1.63
CA THR A 26 -18.85 -24.55 -0.23
C THR A 26 -18.86 -26.06 0.00
N SER A 27 -17.65 -26.61 0.16
CA SER A 27 -17.38 -27.93 0.74
C SER A 27 -17.95 -29.16 0.01
N LEU A 28 -17.39 -29.48 -1.17
CA LEU A 28 -17.31 -30.87 -1.66
C LEU A 28 -16.04 -31.58 -1.15
N VAL A 29 -15.60 -31.25 0.07
CA VAL A 29 -14.88 -32.26 0.85
C VAL A 29 -15.95 -33.27 1.21
N GLN A 30 -15.91 -34.47 0.62
CA GLN A 30 -16.62 -35.59 1.23
C GLN A 30 -16.22 -35.59 2.71
N LYS A 31 -17.16 -35.26 3.60
CA LYS A 31 -17.03 -35.63 5.00
C LYS A 31 -16.78 -37.14 4.94
N GLN A 32 -15.62 -37.58 5.44
CA GLN A 32 -15.35 -38.99 5.55
C GLN A 32 -16.33 -39.54 6.57
N ASP A 33 -17.49 -40.00 6.09
CA ASP A 33 -18.35 -40.87 6.87
C ASP A 33 -17.61 -42.19 6.94
N TRP A 34 -17.04 -42.46 8.12
CA TRP A 34 -16.40 -43.72 8.38
C TRP A 34 -17.47 -44.73 8.76
N ASP A 35 -17.42 -45.85 8.05
CA ASP A 35 -18.19 -47.04 8.32
C ASP A 35 -17.24 -48.26 8.31
N ARG A 36 -17.22 -49.10 9.34
CA ARG A 36 -16.75 -50.49 9.18
C ARG A 36 -17.87 -51.47 8.86
N ARG A 37 -19.12 -50.99 8.74
CA ARG A 37 -20.34 -51.39 9.48
C ARG A 37 -20.46 -50.88 10.94
N ASN A 38 -19.67 -49.91 11.44
CA ASN A 38 -19.67 -49.52 12.89
C ASN A 38 -18.98 -48.20 13.40
N GLY A 39 -18.55 -47.20 12.61
CA GLY A 39 -17.79 -46.01 13.15
C GLY A 39 -16.37 -46.29 13.75
N PRO A 40 -15.31 -45.47 13.52
CA PRO A 40 -13.96 -45.75 14.02
C PRO A 40 -14.13 -45.76 15.51
N VAL A 41 -14.12 -46.96 16.06
CA VAL A 41 -14.31 -47.13 17.48
C VAL A 41 -13.04 -46.53 18.03
N VAL A 42 -13.21 -45.40 18.73
CA VAL A 42 -12.19 -44.87 19.62
C VAL A 42 -11.64 -46.08 20.37
N PRO A 43 -10.34 -46.42 20.24
CA PRO A 43 -9.81 -47.62 20.84
C PRO A 43 -10.01 -47.53 22.36
N HIS A 44 -11.05 -48.19 22.88
CA HIS A 44 -11.42 -48.13 24.30
C HIS A 44 -10.33 -48.74 25.20
N ALA A 45 -9.40 -49.49 24.62
CA ALA A 45 -8.20 -49.93 25.32
C ALA A 45 -7.29 -48.77 25.76
N ASN A 46 -7.35 -47.64 25.05
CA ASN A 46 -6.45 -46.49 25.24
C ASN A 46 -7.20 -45.21 25.69
N PHE A 47 -8.53 -45.26 25.80
CA PHE A 47 -9.37 -44.17 26.31
C PHE A 47 -9.78 -44.42 27.76
N PRO A 48 -10.17 -43.39 28.53
CA PRO A 48 -10.61 -43.55 29.91
C PRO A 48 -11.66 -44.66 30.02
N ALA A 49 -11.47 -45.57 30.99
CA ALA A 49 -12.35 -46.73 31.17
C ALA A 49 -13.79 -46.36 31.57
N ASP A 50 -14.07 -45.09 31.85
CA ASP A 50 -15.42 -44.59 32.09
C ASP A 50 -16.17 -44.34 30.77
N CYS A 51 -16.90 -45.36 30.32
CA CYS A 51 -17.74 -45.29 29.13
C CYS A 51 -18.84 -44.20 29.21
N ARG A 52 -19.21 -43.75 30.42
CA ARG A 52 -20.24 -42.71 30.64
C ARG A 52 -19.79 -41.31 30.22
N LEU A 53 -18.48 -41.15 29.97
CA LEU A 53 -17.90 -39.93 29.45
C LEU A 53 -18.47 -39.61 28.06
N CYS A 54 -18.64 -40.61 27.19
CA CYS A 54 -19.13 -40.43 25.83
C CYS A 54 -20.53 -40.99 25.56
N HIS A 55 -20.95 -42.05 26.27
CA HIS A 55 -22.17 -42.80 25.94
C HIS A 55 -23.29 -42.66 26.98
N VAL A 56 -24.53 -42.76 26.51
CA VAL A 56 -25.72 -42.97 27.34
C VAL A 56 -26.08 -44.45 27.38
N GLY A 57 -26.63 -44.93 28.49
CA GLY A 57 -26.90 -46.37 28.72
C GLY A 57 -27.94 -47.02 27.80
N ASN A 58 -28.54 -46.25 26.91
CA ASN A 58 -29.63 -46.63 26.01
C ASN A 58 -29.16 -46.96 24.57
N GLY A 59 -27.85 -46.86 24.26
CA GLY A 59 -27.29 -47.33 23.00
C GLY A 59 -25.84 -46.91 22.77
N TRP A 60 -25.07 -47.76 22.06
CA TRP A 60 -23.64 -47.53 21.77
C TRP A 60 -23.38 -46.79 20.46
N SER A 61 -24.43 -46.58 19.66
CA SER A 61 -24.37 -45.91 18.35
C SER A 61 -24.50 -44.39 18.44
N GLU A 62 -24.84 -43.86 19.61
CA GLU A 62 -25.02 -42.42 19.85
C GLU A 62 -24.10 -41.97 20.99
N ILE A 63 -23.41 -40.86 20.76
CA ILE A 63 -22.70 -40.13 21.82
C ILE A 63 -23.67 -39.19 22.51
N ARG A 64 -23.36 -38.81 23.74
CA ARG A 64 -24.10 -37.81 24.50
C ARG A 64 -24.19 -36.48 23.73
N GLU A 65 -25.39 -35.91 23.65
CA GLU A 65 -25.57 -34.57 23.05
C GLU A 65 -24.84 -33.47 23.84
N ASP A 66 -24.70 -33.65 25.15
CA ASP A 66 -23.98 -32.75 26.05
C ASP A 66 -22.50 -33.12 26.22
N PHE A 67 -21.95 -33.95 25.33
CA PHE A 67 -20.55 -34.33 25.38
C PHE A 67 -19.65 -33.11 25.20
N GLN A 68 -18.95 -32.75 26.26
CA GLN A 68 -17.85 -31.77 26.24
C GLN A 68 -16.60 -32.44 26.80
N PHE A 69 -15.51 -32.32 26.06
CA PHE A 69 -14.21 -32.84 26.46
C PHE A 69 -13.18 -31.72 26.34
N ASP A 70 -12.67 -31.25 27.47
CA ASP A 70 -11.60 -30.26 27.51
C ASP A 70 -10.26 -30.99 27.35
N HIS A 71 -9.75 -31.00 26.12
CA HIS A 71 -8.53 -31.72 25.79
C HIS A 71 -7.31 -31.19 26.56
N LEU A 72 -7.26 -29.89 26.85
CA LEU A 72 -6.17 -29.28 27.61
C LEU A 72 -6.24 -29.69 29.08
N ALA A 73 -7.42 -29.61 29.70
CA ALA A 73 -7.59 -29.98 31.11
C ALA A 73 -7.33 -31.47 31.36
N GLU A 74 -7.76 -32.33 30.44
CA GLU A 74 -7.70 -33.78 30.61
C GLU A 74 -6.37 -34.40 30.17
N THR A 75 -5.70 -33.82 29.17
CA THR A 75 -4.48 -34.41 28.58
C THR A 75 -3.26 -33.50 28.60
N GLY A 76 -3.43 -32.21 28.94
CA GLY A 76 -2.37 -31.20 28.85
C GLY A 76 -2.09 -30.71 27.43
N VAL A 77 -2.82 -31.18 26.41
CA VAL A 77 -2.64 -30.77 25.02
C VAL A 77 -3.80 -29.86 24.60
N ALA A 78 -3.49 -28.60 24.30
CA ALA A 78 -4.46 -27.68 23.72
C ALA A 78 -4.66 -27.99 22.23
N LEU A 79 -5.92 -28.11 21.80
CA LEU A 79 -6.28 -28.15 20.39
C LEU A 79 -6.70 -26.76 19.96
N GLU A 80 -5.96 -26.17 19.03
CA GLU A 80 -6.18 -24.81 18.54
C GLU A 80 -6.48 -24.81 17.04
N GLY A 81 -7.15 -23.76 16.55
CA GLY A 81 -7.41 -23.59 15.13
C GLY A 81 -8.14 -24.77 14.49
N ALA A 82 -7.60 -25.28 13.38
CA ALA A 82 -8.17 -26.42 12.67
C ALA A 82 -8.17 -27.72 13.48
N HIS A 83 -7.27 -27.88 14.46
CA HIS A 83 -7.23 -29.05 15.33
C HIS A 83 -8.41 -29.08 16.30
N ALA A 84 -8.89 -27.93 16.77
CA ALA A 84 -10.05 -27.84 17.67
C ALA A 84 -11.35 -28.33 17.01
N ALA A 85 -11.45 -28.21 15.68
CA ALA A 85 -12.59 -28.68 14.90
C ALA A 85 -12.39 -30.10 14.32
N ALA A 86 -11.25 -30.74 14.58
CA ALA A 86 -10.94 -32.05 14.03
C ALA A 86 -11.73 -33.16 14.74
N ALA A 87 -12.24 -34.12 13.98
CA ALA A 87 -12.81 -35.33 14.56
C ALA A 87 -11.74 -36.12 15.34
N CYS A 88 -12.07 -36.65 16.52
CA CYS A 88 -11.13 -37.34 17.42
C CYS A 88 -10.26 -38.40 16.71
N LEU A 89 -10.87 -39.10 15.75
CA LEU A 89 -10.29 -40.25 15.05
C LEU A 89 -9.30 -39.83 13.95
N ARG A 90 -9.20 -38.54 13.64
CA ARG A 90 -8.08 -38.02 12.83
C ARG A 90 -6.74 -38.18 13.55
N CYS A 91 -6.74 -38.09 14.88
CA CYS A 91 -5.55 -38.24 15.71
C CYS A 91 -5.52 -39.61 16.41
N HIS A 92 -6.61 -40.00 17.07
CA HIS A 92 -6.74 -41.27 17.78
C HIS A 92 -7.18 -42.41 16.85
N ASN A 93 -6.23 -42.91 16.06
CA ASN A 93 -6.48 -43.99 15.11
C ASN A 93 -5.51 -45.15 15.32
N ASP A 94 -5.54 -46.10 14.41
CA ASP A 94 -4.76 -47.34 14.42
C ASP A 94 -3.27 -47.15 14.08
N ARG A 95 -2.80 -45.91 13.85
CA ARG A 95 -1.38 -45.61 13.65
C ARG A 95 -0.52 -45.85 14.90
N GLY A 96 -1.12 -45.86 16.08
CA GLY A 96 -0.44 -46.12 17.36
C GLY A 96 -0.69 -45.02 18.39
N ASP A 97 0.18 -44.93 19.40
CA ASP A 97 0.08 -43.94 20.47
C ASP A 97 0.33 -42.51 19.96
N VAL A 98 -0.64 -41.61 20.18
CA VAL A 98 -0.60 -40.20 19.79
C VAL A 98 0.65 -39.50 20.32
N ALA A 99 1.11 -39.86 21.52
CA ALA A 99 2.30 -39.28 22.13
C ALA A 99 3.56 -39.46 21.25
N VAL A 100 3.65 -40.57 20.51
CA VAL A 100 4.80 -40.85 19.64
C VAL A 100 4.85 -39.92 18.44
N PHE A 101 3.71 -39.63 17.82
CA PHE A 101 3.66 -38.71 16.68
C PHE A 101 3.73 -37.26 17.15
N ALA A 102 3.08 -36.93 18.25
CA ALA A 102 3.14 -35.60 18.86
C ALA A 102 4.57 -35.19 19.25
N ALA A 103 5.40 -36.14 19.71
CA ALA A 103 6.82 -35.89 20.00
C ALA A 103 7.65 -35.48 18.77
N ARG A 104 7.15 -35.72 17.54
CA ARG A 104 7.76 -35.29 16.27
C ARG A 104 7.21 -33.94 15.79
N GLY A 105 6.38 -33.27 16.60
CA GLY A 105 5.72 -32.02 16.24
C GLY A 105 4.75 -32.19 15.07
N CYS A 106 4.60 -31.15 14.26
CA CYS A 106 3.70 -31.14 13.11
C CYS A 106 3.99 -32.28 12.11
N ALA A 107 5.28 -32.55 11.88
CA ALA A 107 5.75 -33.58 10.95
C ALA A 107 5.42 -35.02 11.39
N GLY A 108 4.97 -35.22 12.63
CA GLY A 108 4.47 -36.52 13.10
C GLY A 108 3.17 -36.96 12.43
N CYS A 109 2.34 -36.00 12.04
CA CYS A 109 1.03 -36.24 11.43
C CYS A 109 0.92 -35.65 10.01
N HIS A 110 1.61 -34.55 9.75
CA HIS A 110 1.59 -33.85 8.47
C HIS A 110 2.86 -34.16 7.66
N GLU A 111 2.71 -34.36 6.36
CA GLU A 111 3.85 -34.50 5.45
C GLU A 111 4.57 -33.14 5.32
N ASP A 112 5.89 -33.16 5.48
CA ASP A 112 6.71 -31.98 5.24
C ASP A 112 7.01 -31.83 3.74
N VAL A 113 6.25 -30.95 3.09
CA VAL A 113 6.43 -30.58 1.69
C VAL A 113 7.77 -29.89 1.41
N HIS A 114 8.44 -29.38 2.44
CA HIS A 114 9.76 -28.76 2.35
C HIS A 114 10.91 -29.78 2.45
N ARG A 115 10.59 -31.08 2.59
CA ARG A 115 11.56 -32.19 2.53
C ARG A 115 12.73 -32.01 3.52
N GLY A 116 12.43 -31.51 4.71
CA GLY A 116 13.36 -31.29 5.82
C GLY A 116 14.29 -30.09 5.68
N GLN A 117 14.15 -29.27 4.62
CA GLN A 117 15.06 -28.14 4.39
C GLN A 117 14.91 -27.00 5.41
N LEU A 118 13.75 -26.90 6.08
CA LEU A 118 13.44 -25.83 7.04
C LEU A 118 13.51 -26.27 8.51
N GLY A 119 13.81 -27.54 8.78
CA GLY A 119 13.69 -28.10 10.13
C GLY A 119 12.23 -28.37 10.52
N SER A 120 11.97 -28.47 11.82
CA SER A 120 10.67 -28.92 12.39
C SER A 120 9.81 -27.81 12.97
N SER A 121 10.29 -26.56 12.98
CA SER A 121 9.56 -25.40 13.50
C SER A 121 8.60 -24.88 12.42
N CYS A 122 7.55 -25.66 12.13
CA CYS A 122 6.60 -25.30 11.09
C CYS A 122 5.83 -24.02 11.40
N ASP A 123 5.66 -23.73 12.70
CA ASP A 123 5.00 -22.55 13.27
C ASP A 123 5.77 -21.25 13.05
N ASP A 124 7.07 -21.32 12.75
CA ASP A 124 7.85 -20.16 12.29
C ASP A 124 7.25 -19.54 11.01
N CYS A 125 6.47 -20.31 10.24
CA CYS A 125 5.78 -19.83 9.06
C CYS A 125 4.27 -20.07 9.16
N HIS A 126 3.86 -21.32 9.39
CA HIS A 126 2.50 -21.81 9.26
C HIS A 126 1.73 -21.80 10.59
N GLY A 127 0.65 -21.01 10.65
CA GLY A 127 -0.28 -21.04 11.77
C GLY A 127 -1.20 -22.27 11.78
N GLN A 128 -1.64 -22.70 12.97
CA GLN A 128 -2.55 -23.84 13.14
C GLN A 128 -4.01 -23.55 12.74
N GLU A 129 -4.37 -22.29 12.53
CA GLU A 129 -5.74 -21.89 12.17
C GLU A 129 -6.09 -22.24 10.72
N ASN A 130 -5.20 -21.91 9.79
CA ASN A 130 -5.48 -21.96 8.36
C ASN A 130 -4.27 -22.45 7.52
N TRP A 131 -3.16 -22.81 8.18
CA TRP A 131 -1.89 -23.26 7.58
C TRP A 131 -1.29 -22.28 6.56
N ARG A 132 -1.65 -20.99 6.64
CA ARG A 132 -1.01 -19.95 5.83
C ARG A 132 0.34 -19.62 6.44
N PRO A 133 1.36 -19.39 5.60
CA PRO A 133 2.53 -18.71 6.07
C PRO A 133 2.06 -17.29 6.41
N ASP A 134 2.00 -16.92 7.70
CA ASP A 134 1.64 -15.55 8.11
C ASP A 134 2.86 -14.82 8.73
N GLU A 135 3.78 -15.57 9.35
CA GLU A 135 4.98 -15.04 10.00
C GLU A 135 6.08 -14.58 9.02
N GLN A 136 6.03 -14.99 7.75
CA GLN A 136 7.00 -14.60 6.74
C GLN A 136 7.05 -13.09 6.53
N ILE A 137 5.95 -12.35 6.77
CA ILE A 137 5.96 -10.88 6.69
C ILE A 137 6.93 -10.32 7.74
N ALA A 138 6.84 -10.77 8.98
CA ALA A 138 7.70 -10.34 10.08
C ALA A 138 9.16 -10.77 9.89
N MET A 139 9.39 -11.92 9.26
CA MET A 139 10.74 -12.33 8.88
C MET A 139 11.35 -11.42 7.80
N HIS A 140 10.57 -11.12 6.76
CA HIS A 140 11.03 -10.30 5.64
C HIS A 140 11.25 -8.84 6.04
N ASP A 141 10.52 -8.33 7.03
CA ASP A 141 10.70 -6.98 7.60
C ASP A 141 12.11 -6.75 8.16
N LYS A 142 12.81 -7.83 8.52
CA LYS A 142 14.20 -7.80 9.01
C LYS A 142 15.24 -7.91 7.89
N THR A 143 14.81 -7.91 6.64
CA THR A 143 15.67 -8.12 5.46
C THR A 143 15.67 -6.89 4.54
N ARG A 144 16.42 -6.97 3.43
CA ARG A 144 16.38 -5.95 2.37
C ARG A 144 15.11 -6.01 1.51
N MET A 145 14.22 -6.99 1.74
CA MET A 145 12.94 -7.12 1.05
C MET A 145 11.77 -7.24 2.03
N PRO A 146 11.39 -6.15 2.73
CA PRO A 146 10.13 -6.12 3.44
C PRO A 146 8.97 -6.41 2.48
N LEU A 147 8.13 -7.39 2.84
CA LEU A 147 6.95 -7.71 2.05
C LEU A 147 5.88 -6.64 2.31
N VAL A 148 5.77 -5.69 1.40
CA VAL A 148 4.80 -4.58 1.47
C VAL A 148 4.01 -4.45 0.17
N GLY A 149 2.78 -3.96 0.28
CA GLY A 149 1.88 -3.81 -0.85
C GLY A 149 1.68 -5.12 -1.61
N SER A 150 1.78 -5.07 -2.94
CA SER A 150 1.56 -6.24 -3.80
C SER A 150 2.57 -7.37 -3.59
N HIS A 151 3.76 -7.10 -3.04
CA HIS A 151 4.79 -8.13 -2.84
C HIS A 151 4.37 -9.18 -1.80
N VAL A 152 3.48 -8.84 -0.86
CA VAL A 152 2.93 -9.79 0.13
C VAL A 152 2.16 -10.94 -0.53
N GLY A 153 1.52 -10.68 -1.67
CA GLY A 153 0.72 -11.67 -2.40
C GLY A 153 1.50 -12.48 -3.43
N VAL A 154 2.80 -12.23 -3.60
CA VAL A 154 3.61 -12.93 -4.60
C VAL A 154 4.01 -14.30 -4.06
N ALA A 155 3.83 -15.35 -4.85
CA ALA A 155 4.24 -16.70 -4.47
C ALA A 155 5.76 -16.76 -4.24
N CYS A 156 6.20 -17.41 -3.16
CA CYS A 156 7.60 -17.41 -2.71
C CYS A 156 8.60 -17.78 -3.80
N PHE A 157 8.27 -18.78 -4.64
CA PHE A 157 9.14 -19.26 -5.71
C PHE A 157 9.45 -18.22 -6.81
N ARG A 158 8.66 -17.15 -6.89
CA ARG A 158 8.91 -16.05 -7.83
C ARG A 158 10.15 -15.24 -7.45
N CYS A 159 10.49 -15.21 -6.15
CA CYS A 159 11.68 -14.54 -5.63
C CYS A 159 12.76 -15.55 -5.22
N HIS A 160 12.36 -16.72 -4.72
CA HIS A 160 13.24 -17.77 -4.21
C HIS A 160 13.16 -19.03 -5.11
N PRO A 161 13.98 -19.14 -6.17
CA PRO A 161 13.99 -20.34 -7.01
C PRO A 161 14.31 -21.60 -6.19
N GLY A 162 13.32 -22.48 -6.01
CA GLY A 162 13.44 -23.66 -5.14
C GLY A 162 12.65 -23.57 -3.83
N ALA A 163 11.89 -22.49 -3.59
CA ALA A 163 10.98 -22.40 -2.45
C ALA A 163 9.93 -23.52 -2.45
N GLU A 164 9.58 -24.07 -3.62
CA GLU A 164 8.68 -25.22 -3.74
C GLU A 164 9.17 -26.45 -2.99
N VAL A 165 10.46 -26.47 -2.65
CA VAL A 165 11.11 -27.57 -1.93
C VAL A 165 11.87 -27.09 -0.70
N GLY A 166 11.47 -25.93 -0.15
CA GLY A 166 12.04 -25.38 1.07
C GLY A 166 13.38 -24.67 0.92
N ASN A 167 13.86 -24.43 -0.31
CA ASN A 167 15.08 -23.65 -0.52
C ASN A 167 14.74 -22.17 -0.73
N PHE A 168 15.00 -21.35 0.29
CA PHE A 168 14.80 -19.91 0.23
C PHE A 168 16.12 -19.13 0.07
N ALA A 169 17.24 -19.79 -0.19
CA ALA A 169 18.50 -19.11 -0.43
C ALA A 169 18.56 -18.46 -1.83
N GLY A 170 19.36 -17.40 -1.98
CA GLY A 170 19.72 -16.85 -3.28
C GLY A 170 18.69 -15.96 -3.96
N ALA A 171 17.64 -15.53 -3.27
CA ALA A 171 16.74 -14.50 -3.79
C ALA A 171 17.50 -13.18 -4.00
N ASN A 172 17.28 -12.57 -5.16
CA ASN A 172 17.82 -11.26 -5.46
C ASN A 172 16.82 -10.17 -5.01
N PRO A 173 17.19 -9.31 -4.04
CA PRO A 173 16.30 -8.26 -3.55
C PRO A 173 16.27 -7.02 -4.46
N GLU A 174 17.11 -6.95 -5.50
CA GLU A 174 17.19 -5.78 -6.34
C GLU A 174 15.95 -5.65 -7.22
N CYS A 175 15.28 -4.49 -7.18
CA CYS A 175 14.00 -4.27 -7.89
C CYS A 175 14.11 -4.61 -9.39
N ASN A 176 15.23 -4.24 -10.00
CA ASN A 176 15.49 -4.42 -11.42
C ASN A 176 15.68 -5.90 -11.83
N SER A 177 15.88 -6.84 -10.89
CA SER A 177 15.97 -8.27 -11.21
C SER A 177 14.62 -8.86 -11.64
N CYS A 178 13.52 -8.22 -11.24
CA CYS A 178 12.16 -8.60 -11.64
C CYS A 178 11.50 -7.54 -12.53
N HIS A 179 11.78 -6.27 -12.28
CA HIS A 179 11.12 -5.14 -12.95
C HIS A 179 11.90 -4.56 -14.14
N THR A 180 12.79 -5.33 -14.78
CA THR A 180 13.55 -4.86 -15.96
C THR A 180 12.62 -4.39 -17.10
N ALA A 181 11.51 -5.09 -17.32
CA ALA A 181 10.54 -4.72 -18.34
C ALA A 181 9.76 -3.45 -17.98
N ASP A 182 9.53 -3.19 -16.69
CA ASP A 182 8.92 -1.94 -16.24
C ASP A 182 9.90 -0.77 -16.37
N LEU A 183 11.16 -0.98 -15.97
CA LEU A 183 12.24 -0.01 -16.16
C LEU A 183 12.39 0.39 -17.63
N ALA A 184 12.41 -0.58 -18.54
CA ALA A 184 12.53 -0.31 -19.98
C ALA A 184 11.32 0.45 -20.57
N ARG A 185 10.15 0.41 -19.91
CA ARG A 185 8.95 1.15 -20.33
C ARG A 185 8.84 2.54 -19.69
N ALA A 186 9.70 2.86 -18.72
CA ALA A 186 9.66 4.13 -18.00
C ALA A 186 10.39 5.23 -18.78
N VAL A 187 9.64 5.95 -19.63
CA VAL A 187 10.17 6.99 -20.55
C VAL A 187 9.81 8.43 -20.13
N SER A 188 9.13 8.61 -19.00
CA SER A 188 8.75 9.92 -18.48
C SER A 188 8.86 9.95 -16.94
N PRO A 189 10.01 10.34 -16.38
CA PRO A 189 11.30 10.58 -17.06
C PRO A 189 11.90 9.32 -17.71
N ASP A 190 12.79 9.48 -18.69
CA ASP A 190 13.52 8.37 -19.30
C ASP A 190 14.61 7.86 -18.35
N HIS A 191 14.33 6.76 -17.66
CA HIS A 191 15.23 6.21 -16.65
C HIS A 191 16.54 5.70 -17.25
N LEU A 192 16.47 5.05 -18.42
CA LEU A 192 17.65 4.48 -19.08
C LEU A 192 18.57 5.58 -19.57
N ALA A 193 18.03 6.64 -20.20
CA ALA A 193 18.81 7.77 -20.67
C ALA A 193 19.50 8.52 -19.52
N ASN A 194 18.87 8.56 -18.34
CA ASN A 194 19.42 9.19 -17.14
C ASN A 194 20.32 8.28 -16.30
N GLY A 195 20.47 6.99 -16.67
CA GLY A 195 21.21 6.01 -15.88
C GLY A 195 20.53 5.63 -14.56
N TRP A 196 19.25 5.91 -14.39
CA TRP A 196 18.45 5.57 -13.19
C TRP A 196 17.93 4.14 -13.29
N VAL A 197 18.86 3.18 -13.30
CA VAL A 197 18.59 1.75 -13.55
C VAL A 197 18.57 0.89 -12.29
N ASP A 198 18.88 1.51 -11.15
CA ASP A 198 18.92 0.94 -9.81
C ASP A 198 18.41 1.98 -8.79
N ASP A 199 18.54 1.68 -7.50
CA ASP A 199 18.12 2.54 -6.38
C ASP A 199 16.72 3.16 -6.57
N CYS A 200 15.75 2.32 -6.96
CA CYS A 200 14.39 2.78 -7.26
C CYS A 200 13.75 3.50 -6.06
N HIS A 201 14.19 3.18 -4.84
CA HIS A 201 13.73 3.79 -3.60
C HIS A 201 14.12 5.27 -3.44
N ARG A 202 15.01 5.79 -4.28
CA ARG A 202 15.26 7.22 -4.36
C ARG A 202 14.01 8.01 -4.75
N CYS A 203 13.15 7.42 -5.59
CA CYS A 203 11.97 8.08 -6.15
C CYS A 203 10.66 7.33 -5.91
N HIS A 204 10.71 6.00 -5.87
CA HIS A 204 9.53 5.15 -5.79
C HIS A 204 9.39 4.51 -4.42
N ARG A 205 8.14 4.34 -3.98
CA ARG A 205 7.80 3.53 -2.81
C ARG A 205 6.99 2.32 -3.28
N PRO A 206 7.24 1.10 -2.78
CA PRO A 206 6.53 -0.10 -3.24
C PRO A 206 5.01 -0.06 -3.09
N PHE A 207 4.48 0.72 -2.14
CA PHE A 207 3.03 0.89 -1.90
C PHE A 207 2.45 2.15 -2.57
N THR A 208 3.28 3.13 -2.93
CA THR A 208 2.89 4.33 -3.71
C THR A 208 3.86 4.49 -4.87
N TRP A 209 3.85 3.54 -5.80
CA TRP A 209 4.79 3.53 -6.93
C TRP A 209 4.60 4.74 -7.85
N ARG A 210 3.36 5.21 -7.98
CA ARG A 210 2.98 6.44 -8.69
C ARG A 210 2.05 7.27 -7.79
N PRO A 211 2.28 8.58 -7.64
CA PRO A 211 3.38 9.36 -8.21
C PRO A 211 4.73 9.04 -7.56
N ALA A 212 5.82 9.28 -8.29
CA ALA A 212 7.16 9.26 -7.71
C ALA A 212 7.33 10.48 -6.79
N GLN A 213 8.16 10.33 -5.75
CA GLN A 213 8.49 11.38 -4.79
C GLN A 213 9.98 11.64 -4.85
N PHE A 214 10.40 12.88 -5.05
CA PHE A 214 11.80 13.24 -5.10
C PHE A 214 12.03 14.56 -4.34
N GLU A 215 12.92 14.51 -3.36
CA GLU A 215 13.34 15.69 -2.60
C GLU A 215 14.23 16.57 -3.49
N HIS A 216 13.72 17.74 -3.87
CA HIS A 216 14.49 18.72 -4.63
C HIS A 216 15.58 19.38 -3.76
N PRO A 217 16.69 19.82 -4.37
CA PRO A 217 17.74 20.52 -3.63
C PRO A 217 17.18 21.80 -2.98
N GLY A 218 17.73 22.17 -1.82
CA GLY A 218 17.30 23.38 -1.09
C GLY A 218 17.49 24.69 -1.86
N SER A 219 18.23 24.68 -2.97
CA SER A 219 18.32 25.81 -3.91
C SER A 219 17.03 26.06 -4.68
N PHE A 220 16.14 25.06 -4.78
CA PHE A 220 14.82 25.20 -5.41
C PHE A 220 13.80 24.27 -4.74
N PRO A 221 13.31 24.62 -3.54
CA PRO A 221 12.33 23.80 -2.84
C PRO A 221 10.96 23.91 -3.52
N LEU A 222 10.35 22.77 -3.86
CA LEU A 222 9.03 22.69 -4.50
C LEU A 222 7.91 23.06 -3.51
N THR A 223 7.76 24.35 -3.27
CA THR A 223 6.80 24.91 -2.32
C THR A 223 5.67 25.63 -3.05
N PHE A 224 4.44 25.55 -2.50
CA PHE A 224 3.25 26.24 -3.00
C PHE A 224 3.03 26.05 -4.51
N GLY A 225 3.08 27.14 -5.28
CA GLY A 225 2.83 27.13 -6.73
C GLY A 225 3.81 26.25 -7.53
N HIS A 226 4.97 25.91 -6.98
CA HIS A 226 5.92 24.99 -7.61
C HIS A 226 5.73 23.53 -7.19
N SER A 227 4.82 23.25 -6.25
CA SER A 227 4.53 21.88 -5.78
C SER A 227 3.52 21.18 -6.69
N GLY A 228 3.64 19.85 -6.81
CA GLY A 228 2.66 19.03 -7.55
C GLY A 228 2.82 19.03 -9.08
N HIS A 229 3.87 19.65 -9.60
CA HIS A 229 4.21 19.62 -11.03
C HIS A 229 4.94 18.34 -11.44
N PHE A 230 4.78 17.96 -12.71
CA PHE A 230 5.58 16.87 -13.27
C PHE A 230 6.99 17.36 -13.55
N CYS A 231 7.97 16.45 -13.49
CA CYS A 231 9.36 16.76 -13.82
C CYS A 231 9.49 17.47 -15.17
N SER A 232 8.71 17.03 -16.18
CA SER A 232 8.72 17.58 -17.54
C SER A 232 8.19 19.02 -17.65
N ASP A 233 7.48 19.51 -16.63
CA ASP A 233 6.96 20.89 -16.63
C ASP A 233 8.11 21.90 -16.52
N CYS A 234 9.22 21.51 -15.87
CA CYS A 234 10.40 22.34 -15.69
C CYS A 234 11.64 21.77 -16.41
N HIS A 235 11.84 20.46 -16.34
CA HIS A 235 12.99 19.75 -16.91
C HIS A 235 12.70 19.28 -18.33
N ALA A 236 12.96 20.18 -19.29
CA ALA A 236 12.83 19.88 -20.72
C ALA A 236 13.84 18.80 -21.18
N ALA A 237 13.43 17.99 -22.15
CA ALA A 237 14.26 16.98 -22.82
C ALA A 237 14.97 16.00 -21.86
N ASN A 238 14.38 15.71 -20.69
CA ASN A 238 14.99 14.89 -19.64
C ASN A 238 16.34 15.44 -19.11
N SER A 239 16.56 16.76 -19.16
CA SER A 239 17.73 17.40 -18.56
C SER A 239 17.44 17.88 -17.14
N PHE A 240 18.08 17.25 -16.16
CA PHE A 240 17.92 17.54 -14.73
C PHE A 240 18.99 18.46 -14.14
N THR A 241 19.85 19.03 -14.99
CA THR A 241 20.92 19.96 -14.58
C THR A 241 20.85 21.26 -15.37
N GLY A 242 21.39 22.33 -14.78
CA GLY A 242 21.58 23.61 -15.46
C GLY A 242 20.34 24.50 -15.59
N LEU A 243 19.19 24.10 -15.04
CA LEU A 243 18.04 24.99 -14.93
C LEU A 243 18.34 26.11 -13.92
N SER A 244 18.07 27.36 -14.29
CA SER A 244 18.23 28.49 -13.37
C SER A 244 17.18 28.41 -12.27
N THR A 245 17.57 28.80 -11.06
CA THR A 245 16.68 28.96 -9.91
C THR A 245 16.12 30.37 -9.79
N ASP A 246 16.54 31.29 -10.67
CA ASP A 246 16.09 32.68 -10.65
C ASP A 246 14.63 32.75 -11.10
N CYS A 247 13.79 33.45 -10.34
CA CYS A 247 12.36 33.59 -10.64
C CYS A 247 12.14 34.15 -12.06
N SER A 248 12.93 35.16 -12.44
CA SER A 248 12.84 35.80 -13.75
C SER A 248 13.22 34.88 -14.92
N SER A 249 13.89 33.76 -14.68
CA SER A 249 14.20 32.82 -15.76
C SER A 249 12.95 32.14 -16.34
N CYS A 250 11.89 32.03 -15.54
CA CYS A 250 10.59 31.50 -15.94
C CYS A 250 9.50 32.57 -15.98
N HIS A 251 9.52 33.51 -15.03
CA HIS A 251 8.43 34.47 -14.82
C HIS A 251 8.71 35.89 -15.34
N LEU A 252 9.59 36.03 -16.34
CA LEU A 252 9.90 37.34 -16.92
C LEU A 252 8.68 37.97 -17.61
N ALA A 253 7.85 37.15 -18.26
CA ALA A 253 6.67 37.64 -18.95
C ALA A 253 5.65 38.19 -17.95
N GLU A 254 5.43 37.48 -16.85
CA GLU A 254 4.58 37.91 -15.73
C GLU A 254 5.13 39.22 -15.16
N TYR A 255 6.41 39.28 -14.82
CA TYR A 255 7.09 40.50 -14.33
C TYR A 255 6.85 41.71 -15.24
N GLN A 256 6.95 41.53 -16.56
CA GLN A 256 6.77 42.60 -17.54
C GLN A 256 5.29 43.00 -17.74
N SER A 257 4.35 42.11 -17.41
CA SER A 257 2.92 42.31 -17.65
C SER A 257 2.20 43.02 -16.50
N VAL A 258 2.76 43.02 -15.29
CA VAL A 258 2.13 43.65 -14.12
C VAL A 258 2.14 45.17 -14.26
N THR A 259 1.00 45.80 -14.00
CA THR A 259 0.80 47.25 -14.16
C THR A 259 0.56 48.01 -12.86
N ASP A 260 0.32 47.32 -11.75
CA ASP A 260 0.07 47.91 -10.43
C ASP A 260 0.67 47.04 -9.30
N PRO A 261 1.80 47.45 -8.69
CA PRO A 261 2.73 48.45 -9.20
C PRO A 261 3.40 47.97 -10.49
N ASN A 262 3.70 48.88 -11.42
CA ASN A 262 4.38 48.52 -12.67
C ASN A 262 5.87 48.27 -12.44
N HIS A 263 6.27 47.00 -12.29
CA HIS A 263 7.63 46.60 -11.97
C HIS A 263 8.67 47.09 -12.99
N ALA A 264 8.38 46.89 -14.28
CA ALA A 264 9.31 47.24 -15.36
C ALA A 264 9.50 48.76 -15.49
N ALA A 265 8.41 49.53 -15.38
CA ALA A 265 8.48 51.00 -15.44
C ALA A 265 9.11 51.60 -14.18
N ALA A 266 8.88 50.98 -13.02
CA ALA A 266 9.50 51.38 -11.76
C ALA A 266 10.99 50.99 -11.67
N GLY A 267 11.46 50.08 -12.52
CA GLY A 267 12.84 49.60 -12.51
C GLY A 267 13.17 48.72 -11.31
N PHE A 268 12.19 47.94 -10.82
CA PHE A 268 12.42 47.01 -9.71
C PHE A 268 13.44 45.92 -10.06
N SER A 269 14.04 45.35 -9.00
CA SER A 269 14.99 44.25 -9.13
C SER A 269 14.30 43.00 -9.70
N LEU A 270 15.09 42.15 -10.38
CA LEU A 270 14.66 40.79 -10.72
C LEU A 270 14.82 39.81 -9.55
N ASP A 271 15.40 40.27 -8.43
CA ASP A 271 15.34 39.54 -7.17
C ASP A 271 13.95 39.69 -6.57
N CYS A 272 13.04 38.79 -6.97
CA CYS A 272 11.67 38.80 -6.50
C CYS A 272 11.56 38.61 -4.98
N THR A 273 12.59 38.06 -4.31
CA THR A 273 12.57 37.78 -2.87
C THR A 273 12.63 39.02 -2.00
N GLU A 274 12.95 40.19 -2.60
CA GLU A 274 12.86 41.49 -1.92
C GLU A 274 11.42 41.83 -1.49
N CYS A 275 10.43 41.33 -2.24
CA CYS A 275 9.02 41.66 -2.03
C CYS A 275 8.10 40.44 -1.93
N HIS A 276 8.41 39.36 -2.65
CA HIS A 276 7.54 38.20 -2.80
C HIS A 276 8.12 36.96 -2.09
N SER A 277 7.22 36.06 -1.69
CA SER A 277 7.58 34.72 -1.25
C SER A 277 6.78 33.69 -2.04
N THR A 278 7.28 32.46 -2.13
CA THR A 278 6.52 31.37 -2.74
C THR A 278 5.25 31.04 -1.96
N LEU A 279 5.20 31.36 -0.66
CA LEU A 279 4.02 31.16 0.21
C LEU A 279 2.89 32.15 -0.07
N THR A 280 3.26 33.41 -0.30
CA THR A 280 2.33 34.55 -0.32
C THR A 280 2.62 35.43 -1.54
N TRP A 281 2.62 34.84 -2.73
CA TRP A 281 3.05 35.54 -3.95
C TRP A 281 2.24 36.82 -4.21
N ASP A 282 0.91 36.76 -4.05
CA ASP A 282 0.02 37.90 -4.27
C ASP A 282 0.04 38.94 -3.13
N GLN A 283 0.68 38.61 -2.00
CA GLN A 283 0.85 39.53 -0.89
C GLN A 283 2.32 39.93 -0.80
N SER A 284 2.68 40.99 -1.53
CA SER A 284 4.00 41.56 -1.46
C SER A 284 4.23 42.28 -0.13
N SER A 285 5.46 42.22 0.37
CA SER A 285 5.90 42.94 1.55
C SER A 285 7.27 43.51 1.28
N PHE A 286 7.41 44.82 1.33
CA PHE A 286 8.69 45.50 1.11
C PHE A 286 9.11 46.30 2.35
N VAL A 287 10.34 46.08 2.80
CA VAL A 287 10.92 46.85 3.90
C VAL A 287 11.59 48.10 3.33
N HIS A 288 11.04 49.27 3.66
CA HIS A 288 11.60 50.53 3.21
C HIS A 288 12.99 50.79 3.83
N PRO A 289 13.89 51.48 3.10
CA PRO A 289 15.21 51.83 3.61
C PRO A 289 15.12 52.67 4.88
N GLY A 290 16.18 52.64 5.70
CA GLY A 290 16.24 53.35 6.98
C GLY A 290 15.97 54.87 6.89
N SER A 291 16.12 55.46 5.70
CA SER A 291 15.80 56.86 5.42
C SER A 291 14.31 57.20 5.55
N PHE A 292 13.41 56.23 5.43
CA PHE A 292 11.98 56.44 5.61
C PHE A 292 11.33 55.16 6.15
N GLN A 293 10.95 55.17 7.43
CA GLN A 293 10.34 54.02 8.09
C GLN A 293 8.83 54.19 8.16
N ILE A 294 8.10 53.26 7.54
CA ILE A 294 6.63 53.25 7.58
C ILE A 294 6.19 52.82 8.99
N THR A 295 5.51 53.73 9.69
CA THR A 295 5.01 53.50 11.06
C THR A 295 3.58 54.03 11.23
N GLY A 296 2.91 53.56 12.28
CA GLY A 296 1.55 53.99 12.60
C GLY A 296 0.55 53.61 11.51
N SER A 297 -0.39 54.51 11.20
CA SER A 297 -1.44 54.28 10.21
C SER A 297 -0.94 54.06 8.78
N HIS A 298 0.33 54.37 8.49
CA HIS A 298 0.91 54.19 7.15
C HIS A 298 1.21 52.72 6.81
N THR A 299 1.26 51.83 7.81
CA THR A 299 1.64 50.42 7.59
C THR A 299 0.61 49.61 6.80
N SER A 300 -0.59 50.14 6.60
CA SER A 300 -1.67 49.49 5.84
C SER A 300 -2.00 50.19 4.51
N LEU A 301 -1.25 51.22 4.14
CA LEU A 301 -1.48 51.93 2.89
C LEU A 301 -0.94 51.13 1.70
N ALA A 302 -1.63 51.20 0.57
CA ALA A 302 -1.11 50.65 -0.67
C ALA A 302 0.08 51.49 -1.17
N CYS A 303 1.00 50.86 -1.89
CA CYS A 303 2.21 51.53 -2.38
C CYS A 303 1.89 52.80 -3.18
N ASN A 304 0.85 52.75 -4.02
CA ASN A 304 0.44 53.84 -4.90
C ASN A 304 -0.23 55.04 -4.17
N GLU A 305 -0.59 54.89 -2.90
CA GLU A 305 -1.08 56.01 -2.07
C GLU A 305 0.03 57.01 -1.78
N CYS A 306 1.27 56.52 -1.63
CA CYS A 306 2.45 57.36 -1.52
C CYS A 306 3.14 57.54 -2.88
N HIS A 307 3.35 56.45 -3.60
CA HIS A 307 4.07 56.40 -4.89
C HIS A 307 3.15 56.69 -6.09
N VAL A 308 2.59 57.90 -6.11
CA VAL A 308 1.66 58.35 -7.15
C VAL A 308 2.30 58.25 -8.54
N GLY A 309 1.57 57.67 -9.48
CA GLY A 309 2.04 57.50 -10.87
C GLY A 309 3.11 56.43 -11.05
N ASN A 310 3.25 55.49 -10.11
CA ASN A 310 4.29 54.45 -10.10
C ASN A 310 5.72 55.01 -10.02
N VAL A 311 5.90 56.15 -9.33
CA VAL A 311 7.21 56.74 -9.08
C VAL A 311 7.72 56.32 -7.70
N PHE A 312 8.72 55.43 -7.67
CA PHE A 312 9.23 54.81 -6.44
C PHE A 312 10.53 55.41 -5.90
N SER A 313 11.04 56.48 -6.52
CA SER A 313 12.28 57.14 -6.09
C SER A 313 12.10 58.65 -6.01
N GLY A 314 12.87 59.29 -5.12
CA GLY A 314 12.92 60.74 -5.01
C GLY A 314 11.73 61.39 -4.30
N LEU A 315 10.87 60.62 -3.64
CA LEU A 315 9.82 61.18 -2.80
C LEU A 315 10.43 61.85 -1.55
N PRO A 316 9.88 62.99 -1.11
CA PRO A 316 10.26 63.57 0.16
C PRO A 316 9.96 62.63 1.33
N SER A 317 10.82 62.67 2.36
CA SER A 317 10.69 61.86 3.57
C SER A 317 10.18 62.65 4.78
N ASP A 318 10.07 63.98 4.67
CA ASP A 318 9.64 64.82 5.78
C ASP A 318 8.12 64.84 5.89
N CYS A 319 7.60 64.64 7.10
CA CYS A 319 6.16 64.50 7.33
C CYS A 319 5.35 65.70 6.80
N ILE A 320 5.93 66.90 6.89
CA ILE A 320 5.29 68.14 6.47
C ILE A 320 5.04 68.20 4.96
N ASP A 321 5.83 67.49 4.15
CA ASP A 321 5.69 67.51 2.70
C ASP A 321 4.42 66.79 2.23
N CYS A 322 3.92 65.85 3.04
CA CYS A 322 2.67 65.11 2.78
C CYS A 322 1.49 65.61 3.64
N HIS A 323 1.77 66.09 4.85
CA HIS A 323 0.74 66.50 5.82
C HIS A 323 0.60 68.02 5.95
N LEU A 324 1.08 68.80 4.97
CA LEU A 324 1.06 70.27 5.06
C LEU A 324 -0.34 70.83 5.41
N ALA A 325 -1.40 70.25 4.86
CA ALA A 325 -2.78 70.63 5.16
C ALA A 325 -3.16 70.35 6.62
N ASP A 326 -2.75 69.20 7.17
CA ASP A 326 -3.00 68.85 8.57
C ASP A 326 -2.23 69.77 9.54
N TYR A 327 -1.07 70.29 9.11
CA TYR A 327 -0.30 71.29 9.87
C TYR A 327 -0.89 72.71 9.78
N GLN A 328 -1.63 73.02 8.71
CA GLN A 328 -2.14 74.38 8.44
C GLN A 328 -3.56 74.63 8.97
N GLY A 329 -4.29 73.60 9.38
CA GLY A 329 -5.58 73.70 10.08
C GLY A 329 -6.79 73.63 9.16
#